data_AF-A0A3D2MF31-F1
#
_entry.id   AF-A0A3D2MF31-F1
#
_cell.length_a   1.000
_cell.length_b   1.000
_cell.length_c   1.000
_cell.angle_alpha   90.00
_cell.angle_beta   90.00
_cell.angle_gamma   90.00
#
_symmetry.space_group_name_H-M   'P 1'
#
loop_
_entity.id
_entity.type
_entity.pdbx_description
1 polymer ?
#
loop_
_entity_poly.entity_id
_entity_poly.type
_entity_poly.pdbx_seq_one_letter_code
_entity_poly.pdbx_strand_id
1 'polypeptide(L)'
;MFFIFKCENGEYVFKDIKIWNMPEMDIQTWVMDMWKKTYNTIKTGNIVRYIKDGKRKTNFVGSSENRVCHVRPHGRDSKDTFKLPVADKLTGATEYTKHCFWINNSYINDIFKEYL
;
A
#
# COMPACT_ATOMS: atom_id res chain seq x y z
N MET A 1 -17.02 4.97 3.03
CA MET A 1 -17.66 6.28 2.81
C MET A 1 -16.58 7.27 2.46
N PHE A 2 -16.73 7.99 1.36
CA PHE A 2 -15.79 9.01 0.91
C PHE A 2 -16.45 10.38 0.96
N PHE A 3 -15.74 11.38 1.47
CA PHE A 3 -16.10 12.79 1.36
C PHE A 3 -15.25 13.41 0.26
N ILE A 4 -15.90 13.99 -0.75
CA ILE A 4 -15.23 14.49 -1.94
C ILE A 4 -15.10 16.01 -1.83
N PHE A 5 -13.87 16.49 -1.90
CA PHE A 5 -13.54 17.91 -1.98
C PHE A 5 -12.77 18.18 -3.27
N LYS A 6 -13.13 19.25 -3.99
CA LYS A 6 -12.44 19.69 -5.20
C LYS A 6 -11.84 21.07 -4.97
N CYS A 7 -10.60 21.27 -5.40
CA CYS A 7 -9.96 22.59 -5.37
C CYS A 7 -10.48 23.42 -6.54
N GLU A 8 -11.19 24.51 -6.24
CA GLU A 8 -11.73 25.46 -7.21
C GLU A 8 -11.31 26.86 -6.79
N ASN A 9 -10.69 27.62 -7.69
CA ASN A 9 -10.17 28.97 -7.42
C ASN A 9 -9.25 29.08 -6.17
N GLY A 10 -8.55 27.99 -5.82
CA GLY A 10 -7.63 27.95 -4.66
C GLY A 10 -8.28 27.51 -3.35
N GLU A 11 -9.58 27.23 -3.33
CA GLU A 11 -10.31 26.77 -2.15
C GLU A 11 -10.86 25.34 -2.34
N TYR A 12 -10.89 24.55 -1.25
CA TYR A 12 -11.48 23.21 -1.28
C TYR A 12 -12.98 23.28 -1.02
N VAL A 13 -13.76 23.02 -2.07
CA VAL A 13 -15.22 23.00 -2.01
C VAL A 13 -15.70 21.56 -1.84
N PHE A 14 -16.55 21.33 -0.84
CA PHE A 14 -17.25 20.05 -0.68
C PHE A 14 -18.16 19.80 -1.89
N LYS A 15 -18.05 18.61 -2.48
CA LYS A 15 -18.81 18.24 -3.69
C LYS A 15 -19.89 17.21 -3.40
N ASP A 16 -19.52 16.12 -2.73
CA ASP A 16 -20.45 15.02 -2.52
C ASP A 16 -19.93 14.02 -1.47
N ILE A 17 -20.79 13.08 -1.07
CA ILE A 17 -20.46 11.89 -0.31
C ILE A 17 -20.77 10.64 -1.15
N LYS A 18 -19.81 9.73 -1.26
CA LYS A 18 -20.01 8.44 -1.92
C LYS A 18 -19.93 7.29 -0.92
N ILE A 19 -21.00 6.50 -0.84
CA ILE A 19 -20.95 5.17 -0.22
C ILE A 19 -20.44 4.20 -1.29
N TRP A 20 -19.36 3.50 -0.97
CA TRP A 20 -18.69 2.62 -1.92
C TRP A 20 -18.23 1.35 -1.22
N ASN A 21 -18.40 0.23 -1.92
CA ASN A 21 -17.84 -1.07 -1.56
C ASN A 21 -16.94 -1.52 -2.71
N MET A 22 -15.82 -2.16 -2.36
CA MET A 22 -14.94 -2.74 -3.37
C MET A 22 -15.65 -3.88 -4.09
N PRO A 23 -15.62 -3.93 -5.44
CA PRO A 23 -16.16 -5.06 -6.17
C PRO A 23 -15.51 -6.38 -5.74
N GLU A 24 -16.33 -7.41 -5.55
CA GLU A 24 -15.88 -8.77 -5.18
C GLU A 24 -14.77 -9.26 -6.14
N MET A 25 -14.91 -8.98 -7.44
CA MET A 25 -13.92 -9.37 -8.44
C MET A 25 -12.55 -8.75 -8.17
N ASP A 26 -12.47 -7.48 -7.75
CA ASP A 26 -11.20 -6.82 -7.43
C ASP A 26 -10.58 -7.39 -6.15
N ILE A 27 -11.42 -7.76 -5.17
CA ILE A 27 -10.98 -8.44 -3.94
C ILE A 27 -10.37 -9.80 -4.26
N GLN A 28 -11.09 -10.64 -5.01
CA GLN A 28 -10.70 -12.02 -5.27
C GLN A 28 -9.53 -12.13 -6.26
N THR A 29 -9.27 -11.10 -7.06
CA THR A 29 -8.17 -11.07 -8.03
C THR A 29 -6.99 -10.24 -7.53
N TRP A 30 -7.07 -8.91 -7.64
CA TRP A 30 -5.96 -8.00 -7.41
C TRP A 30 -5.55 -7.92 -5.94
N VAL A 31 -6.52 -7.81 -5.02
CA VAL A 31 -6.20 -7.71 -3.58
C VAL A 31 -5.68 -9.03 -3.06
N MET A 32 -6.31 -10.15 -3.42
CA MET A 32 -5.88 -11.49 -3.03
C MET A 32 -4.46 -11.81 -3.54
N ASP A 33 -4.12 -11.46 -4.78
CA ASP A 33 -2.77 -11.63 -5.33
C ASP A 33 -1.73 -10.81 -4.54
N MET A 34 -2.00 -9.52 -4.31
CA MET A 34 -1.12 -8.64 -3.53
C MET A 34 -0.93 -9.15 -2.10
N TRP A 35 -2.01 -9.59 -1.46
CA TRP A 35 -1.98 -10.15 -0.12
C TRP A 35 -1.14 -11.43 -0.07
N LYS A 36 -1.33 -12.37 -1.00
CA LYS A 36 -0.54 -13.62 -1.08
C LYS A 36 0.95 -13.33 -1.29
N LYS A 37 1.30 -12.39 -2.17
CA LYS A 37 2.69 -11.96 -2.41
C LYS A 37 3.30 -11.35 -1.15
N THR A 38 2.55 -10.51 -0.45
CA THR A 38 2.99 -9.88 0.81
C THR A 38 3.20 -10.93 1.91
N TYR A 39 2.24 -11.83 2.08
CA TYR A 39 2.32 -12.95 3.03
C TYR A 39 3.56 -13.81 2.77
N ASN A 40 3.78 -14.22 1.52
CA ASN A 40 4.93 -15.03 1.15
C ASN A 40 6.26 -14.28 1.34
N THR A 41 6.30 -12.98 1.04
CA THR A 41 7.48 -12.13 1.27
C THR A 41 7.89 -12.14 2.74
N ILE A 42 6.93 -11.96 3.64
CA ILE A 42 7.16 -11.96 5.10
C ILE A 42 7.50 -13.37 5.60
N LYS A 43 6.68 -14.38 5.25
CA LYS A 43 6.86 -15.77 5.69
C LYS A 43 8.23 -16.33 5.31
N THR A 44 8.74 -15.95 4.15
CA THR A 44 10.03 -16.44 3.65
C THR A 44 11.22 -15.57 4.08
N GLY A 45 10.99 -14.50 4.85
CA GLY A 45 12.03 -13.54 5.22
C GLY A 45 12.64 -12.80 4.02
N ASN A 46 11.98 -12.75 2.87
CA ASN A 46 12.54 -12.16 1.65
C ASN A 46 12.13 -10.69 1.49
N ILE A 47 12.21 -9.88 2.56
CA ILE A 47 11.64 -8.53 2.55
C ILE A 47 12.53 -7.56 1.78
N VAL A 48 13.83 -7.52 2.10
CA VAL A 48 14.79 -6.62 1.44
C VAL A 48 15.33 -7.30 0.19
N ARG A 49 15.07 -6.68 -0.97
CA ARG A 49 15.57 -7.13 -2.28
C ARG A 49 17.03 -6.74 -2.48
N TYR A 50 17.36 -5.48 -2.20
CA TYR A 50 18.73 -4.95 -2.22
C TYR A 50 18.80 -3.62 -1.48
N ILE A 51 20.01 -3.12 -1.24
CA ILE A 51 20.26 -1.81 -0.64
C ILE A 51 20.92 -0.92 -1.70
N LYS A 52 20.38 0.29 -1.88
CA LYS A 52 20.93 1.31 -2.78
C LYS A 52 20.92 2.66 -2.06
N ASP A 53 22.06 3.35 -2.04
CA ASP A 53 22.23 4.67 -1.41
C ASP A 53 21.78 4.68 0.06
N GLY A 54 22.12 3.62 0.81
CA GLY A 54 21.70 3.44 2.21
C GLY A 54 20.19 3.15 2.40
N LYS A 55 19.41 3.05 1.32
CA LYS A 55 17.97 2.78 1.35
C LYS A 55 17.68 1.34 0.96
N ARG A 56 16.88 0.65 1.77
CA ARG A 56 16.36 -0.68 1.48
C ARG A 56 15.34 -0.58 0.34
N LYS A 57 15.50 -1.39 -0.69
CA LYS A 57 14.48 -1.67 -1.70
C LYS A 57 13.87 -3.03 -1.40
N THR A 58 12.55 -3.12 -1.39
CA THR A 58 11.82 -4.29 -0.88
C THR A 58 11.24 -5.16 -1.99
N ASN A 59 10.87 -6.39 -1.66
CA ASN A 59 10.02 -7.26 -2.48
C ASN A 59 8.52 -7.09 -2.19
N PHE A 60 8.14 -6.18 -1.29
CA PHE A 60 6.75 -5.77 -1.13
C PHE A 60 6.21 -5.19 -2.44
N VAL A 61 4.93 -5.50 -2.72
CA VAL A 61 4.23 -5.05 -3.93
C VAL A 61 4.12 -3.53 -3.94
N GLY A 62 4.77 -2.89 -4.92
CA GLY A 62 4.69 -1.44 -5.13
C GLY A 62 3.41 -1.01 -5.85
N SER A 63 3.11 0.29 -5.82
CA SER A 63 1.91 0.87 -6.43
C SER A 63 1.82 0.70 -7.95
N SER A 64 2.94 0.47 -8.63
CA SER A 64 2.97 0.19 -10.07
C SER A 64 2.78 -1.29 -10.43
N GLU A 65 2.88 -2.20 -9.46
CA GLU A 65 2.86 -3.65 -9.69
C GLU A 65 1.47 -4.28 -9.56
N ASN A 66 0.54 -3.58 -8.92
CA ASN A 66 -0.82 -4.04 -8.73
C ASN A 66 -1.77 -2.87 -8.98
N ARG A 67 -2.90 -3.13 -9.65
CA ARG A 67 -3.86 -2.08 -10.04
C ARG A 67 -4.57 -1.45 -8.85
N VAL A 68 -4.92 -2.24 -7.83
CA VAL A 68 -5.86 -1.83 -6.77
C VAL A 68 -5.15 -1.33 -5.53
N CYS A 69 -4.09 -2.03 -5.08
CA CYS A 69 -3.49 -1.76 -3.78
C CYS A 69 -2.01 -2.12 -3.73
N HIS A 70 -1.31 -1.58 -2.73
CA HIS A 70 0.11 -1.79 -2.52
C HIS A 70 0.47 -1.79 -1.03
N VAL A 71 1.72 -2.13 -0.73
CA VAL A 71 2.27 -2.11 0.63
C VAL A 71 3.25 -0.95 0.75
N ARG A 72 3.09 -0.12 1.79
CA ARG A 72 3.98 1.03 2.02
C ARG A 72 4.17 1.30 3.52
N PRO A 73 5.34 1.83 3.95
CA PRO A 73 5.56 2.21 5.34
C PRO A 73 4.49 3.18 5.84
N HIS A 74 4.07 2.98 7.08
CA HIS A 74 3.21 3.90 7.85
C HIS A 74 3.67 4.02 9.32
N GLY A 75 4.91 3.61 9.61
CA GLY A 75 5.54 3.93 10.89
C GLY A 75 5.88 5.42 10.97
N ARG A 76 5.93 5.95 12.20
CA ARG A 76 6.31 7.35 12.46
C ARG A 76 7.68 7.69 11.86
N ASP A 77 8.62 6.77 11.99
CA ASP A 77 9.98 6.87 11.51
C ASP A 77 10.55 5.47 11.21
N SER A 78 11.80 5.36 10.77
CA SER A 78 12.41 4.06 10.42
C SER A 78 12.61 3.12 11.61
N LYS A 79 12.59 3.64 12.85
CA LYS A 79 12.71 2.88 14.10
C LYS A 79 11.36 2.42 14.63
N ASP A 80 10.25 2.94 14.10
CA ASP A 80 8.91 2.47 14.44
C ASP A 80 8.62 1.15 13.73
N THR A 81 8.94 0.05 14.40
CA THR A 81 9.02 -1.29 13.83
C THR A 81 8.05 -2.29 14.50
N PHE A 82 7.85 -3.43 13.84
CA PHE A 82 7.33 -4.65 14.45
C PHE A 82 8.37 -5.76 14.38
N LYS A 83 8.29 -6.72 15.30
CA LYS A 83 9.04 -7.97 15.19
C LYS A 83 8.60 -8.74 13.95
N LEU A 84 9.59 -9.22 13.20
CA LEU A 84 9.36 -10.11 12.09
C LEU A 84 9.16 -11.54 12.59
N PRO A 85 8.28 -12.34 11.96
CA PRO A 85 8.10 -13.75 12.31
C PRO A 85 9.31 -14.61 11.90
N VAL A 86 10.08 -14.15 10.90
CA VAL A 86 11.32 -14.76 10.42
C VAL A 86 12.28 -13.62 10.10
N ALA A 87 13.55 -13.77 10.43
CA ALA A 87 14.56 -12.76 10.11
C ALA A 87 14.63 -12.51 8.60
N ASP A 88 14.87 -11.26 8.20
CA ASP A 88 15.10 -10.92 6.81
C ASP A 88 16.39 -11.60 6.31
N LYS A 89 16.29 -12.31 5.18
CA LYS A 89 17.37 -13.15 4.63
C LYS A 89 18.60 -12.36 4.21
N LEU A 90 18.42 -11.16 3.68
CA LEU A 90 19.52 -10.35 3.17
C LEU A 90 20.22 -9.59 4.30
N THR A 91 19.45 -9.03 5.23
CA THR A 91 19.97 -8.11 6.24
C THR A 91 20.09 -8.71 7.64
N GLY A 92 19.53 -9.91 7.87
CA GLY A 92 19.44 -10.53 9.20
C GLY A 92 18.50 -9.79 10.16
N ALA A 93 17.78 -8.77 9.71
CA ALA A 93 16.92 -7.96 10.56
C ALA A 93 15.81 -8.81 11.16
N THR A 94 15.62 -8.71 12.48
CA THR A 94 14.54 -9.39 13.22
C THR A 94 13.33 -8.50 13.48
N GLU A 95 13.43 -7.22 13.11
CA GLU A 95 12.37 -6.24 13.17
C GLU A 95 12.34 -5.41 11.88
N TYR A 96 11.17 -4.90 11.52
CA TYR A 96 11.00 -4.08 10.32
C TYR A 96 10.00 -2.96 10.52
N THR A 97 10.21 -1.83 9.84
CA THR A 97 9.35 -0.64 9.93
C THR A 97 7.89 -1.01 9.71
N LYS A 98 6.96 -0.42 10.45
CA LYS A 98 5.52 -0.69 10.29
C LYS A 98 5.06 -0.33 8.87
N HIS A 99 4.35 -1.25 8.23
CA HIS A 99 3.75 -1.07 6.90
C HIS A 99 2.24 -1.25 6.97
N CYS A 100 1.54 -0.65 6.01
CA CYS A 100 0.11 -0.82 5.81
C CYS A 100 -0.18 -1.18 4.35
N PHE A 101 -1.38 -1.72 4.13
CA PHE A 101 -1.97 -1.83 2.80
C PHE A 101 -2.61 -0.49 2.43
N TRP A 102 -2.35 -0.03 1.23
CA TRP A 102 -2.87 1.21 0.67
C TRP A 102 -3.67 0.92 -0.57
N ILE A 103 -4.82 1.57 -0.73
CA ILE A 103 -5.53 1.59 -2.03
C ILE A 103 -4.81 2.59 -2.93
N ASN A 104 -4.59 2.21 -4.18
CA ASN A 104 -3.91 3.06 -5.15
C ASN A 104 -4.73 4.30 -5.47
N ASN A 105 -4.06 5.45 -5.57
CA ASN A 105 -4.69 6.70 -5.99
C ASN A 105 -5.31 6.61 -7.40
N SER A 106 -4.68 5.89 -8.33
CA SER A 106 -5.22 5.65 -9.66
C SER A 106 -6.54 4.87 -9.63
N TYR A 107 -6.63 3.86 -8.75
CA TYR A 107 -7.87 3.09 -8.56
C TYR A 107 -8.97 3.94 -7.91
N ILE A 108 -8.61 4.78 -6.92
CA ILE A 108 -9.52 5.78 -6.36
C ILE A 108 -10.01 6.74 -7.47
N ASN A 109 -9.11 7.26 -8.31
CA ASN A 109 -9.50 8.14 -9.41
C ASN A 109 -10.46 7.47 -10.40
N ASP A 110 -10.28 6.18 -10.70
CA ASP A 110 -11.21 5.41 -11.55
C ASP A 110 -12.63 5.37 -10.94
N ILE A 111 -12.74 5.20 -9.62
CA ILE A 111 -14.04 5.18 -8.89
C ILE A 111 -14.75 6.53 -8.94
N PHE A 112 -13.98 7.62 -8.96
CA PHE A 112 -14.47 9.00 -8.90
C PHE A 112 -14.36 9.75 -10.23
N LYS A 113 -14.15 9.04 -11.34
CA LYS A 113 -13.93 9.65 -12.65
C LYS A 113 -15.07 10.59 -13.10
N GLU A 114 -16.28 10.35 -12.61
CA GLU A 114 -17.45 11.21 -12.85
C GLU A 114 -17.39 12.59 -12.15
N TYR A 115 -16.52 12.75 -11.13
CA TYR A 115 -16.34 14.00 -10.37
C TYR A 115 -15.09 14.80 -10.78
N LEU A 116 -14.19 14.18 -11.55
CA LEU A 116 -12.94 14.78 -12.04
C LEU A 116 -13.24 15.75 -13.18
#